data_AF-A0A346BVP6-F1
#
_entry.id   AF-A0A346BVP6-F1
#
_cell.length_a   1.000
_cell.length_b   1.000
_cell.length_c   1.000
_cell.angle_alpha   90.00
_cell.angle_beta   90.00
_cell.angle_gamma   90.00
#
_symmetry.space_group_name_H-M   'P 1'
#
loop_
_entity.id
_entity.type
_entity.pdbx_description
1 polymer ?
#
loop_
_entity_poly.entity_id
_entity_poly.type
_entity_poly.pdbx_seq_one_letter_code
_entity_poly.pdbx_strand_id
1 'polypeptide(L)' 'MPSNATAPVTTAYAVAGMSCGHCSATLTRVIGELAGVTGVDVELDTGRVTVTADAEPDDAAIAEVVEEAGYELTGRV' A
#
# COMPACT_ATOMS: atom_id res chain seq x y z
N MET A 1 -18.80 15.99 -23.24
CA MET A 1 -19.16 15.14 -22.08
C MET A 1 -18.10 15.39 -21.03
N PRO A 2 -18.44 15.84 -19.81
CA PRO A 2 -17.45 16.17 -18.80
C PRO A 2 -16.76 14.90 -18.32
N SER A 3 -15.43 14.89 -18.41
CA SER A 3 -14.54 13.94 -17.77
C SER A 3 -14.76 13.99 -16.27
N ASN A 4 -15.38 12.96 -15.69
CA ASN A 4 -15.27 12.70 -14.27
C ASN A 4 -14.42 11.44 -14.12
N ALA A 5 -13.12 11.58 -14.42
CA ALA A 5 -12.15 10.65 -13.88
C ALA A 5 -12.13 10.95 -12.39
N THR A 6 -12.80 10.11 -11.59
CA THR A 6 -12.49 9.97 -10.17
C THR A 6 -10.97 9.88 -10.11
N ALA A 7 -10.32 10.96 -9.67
CA ALA A 7 -8.87 10.98 -9.60
C ALA A 7 -8.50 9.99 -8.51
N PRO A 8 -7.74 8.93 -8.82
CA PRO A 8 -7.39 7.95 -7.82
C PRO A 8 -6.55 8.61 -6.73
N VAL A 9 -6.92 8.38 -5.48
CA VAL A 9 -6.18 8.81 -4.31
C VAL A 9 -4.95 7.94 -4.21
N THR A 10 -3.78 8.56 -4.25
CA THR A 10 -2.51 7.86 -4.09
C THR A 10 -1.96 8.20 -2.71
N THR A 11 -1.89 7.19 -1.84
CA THR A 11 -1.33 7.30 -0.49
C THR A 11 -0.03 6.54 -0.45
N ALA A 12 1.06 7.23 -0.15
CA ALA A 12 2.33 6.59 0.08
C ALA A 12 2.58 6.38 1.58
N TYR A 13 3.18 5.25 1.89
CA TYR A 13 3.52 4.77 3.21
C TYR A 13 5.00 4.44 3.25
N ALA A 14 5.64 4.72 4.37
CA ALA A 14 7.01 4.31 4.65
C ALA A 14 6.99 3.07 5.54
N VAL A 15 7.69 2.03 5.14
CA VAL A 15 7.79 0.75 5.83
C VAL A 15 9.25 0.53 6.24
N ALA A 16 9.47 0.34 7.55
CA ALA A 16 10.76 -0.04 8.10
C ALA A 16 10.86 -1.57 8.23
N GLY A 17 12.07 -2.10 8.08
CA GLY A 17 12.35 -3.51 8.30
C GLY A 17 12.23 -4.42 7.08
N MET A 18 12.13 -3.87 5.86
CA MET A 18 12.10 -4.64 4.59
C MET A 18 13.37 -5.46 4.35
N SER A 19 13.50 -6.59 5.03
CA SER A 19 14.69 -7.45 5.06
C SER A 19 14.49 -8.80 4.36
N CYS A 20 13.30 -9.08 3.82
CA CYS A 20 13.01 -10.33 3.11
C CYS A 20 12.24 -10.08 1.81
N GLY A 21 12.86 -10.27 0.65
CA GLY A 21 12.27 -9.96 -0.66
C GLY A 21 11.12 -10.86 -1.11
N HIS A 22 10.73 -11.87 -0.32
CA HIS A 22 9.64 -12.80 -0.69
C HIS A 22 8.25 -12.33 -0.26
N CYS A 23 8.14 -11.36 0.65
CA CYS A 23 6.84 -10.96 1.20
C CYS A 23 6.16 -9.82 0.43
N SER A 24 6.89 -9.05 -0.39
CA SER A 24 6.34 -7.87 -1.09
C SER A 24 5.22 -8.23 -2.08
N ALA A 25 5.36 -9.34 -2.81
CA ALA A 25 4.34 -9.80 -3.76
C ALA A 25 3.04 -10.21 -3.04
N THR A 26 3.17 -10.89 -1.90
CA THR A 26 2.02 -11.24 -1.06
C THR A 26 1.36 -10.00 -0.48
N LEU A 27 2.14 -9.05 0.04
CA LEU A 27 1.64 -7.75 0.53
C LEU A 27 0.89 -6.97 -0.54
N THR A 28 1.49 -6.84 -1.71
CA THR A 28 0.88 -6.12 -2.86
C THR A 28 -0.46 -6.75 -3.22
N ARG A 29 -0.55 -8.09 -3.21
CA ARG A 29 -1.79 -8.80 -3.50
C ARG A 29 -2.84 -8.57 -2.41
N VAL A 30 -2.49 -8.74 -1.14
CA VAL A 30 -3.45 -8.62 -0.03
C VAL A 30 -3.94 -7.17 0.13
N ILE A 31 -3.05 -6.18 -0.02
CA ILE A 31 -3.42 -4.75 -0.05
C ILE A 31 -4.27 -4.44 -1.30
N GLY A 32 -3.93 -5.04 -2.45
CA GLY A 32 -4.70 -4.91 -3.68
C GLY A 32 -6.08 -5.58 -3.65
N GLU A 33 -6.30 -6.52 -2.74
CA GLU A 33 -7.61 -7.13 -2.47
C GLU A 33 -8.50 -6.26 -1.55
N LEU A 34 -7.95 -5.20 -0.94
CA LEU A 34 -8.74 -4.26 -0.13
C LEU A 34 -9.74 -3.49 -0.99
N ALA A 35 -10.95 -3.32 -0.46
CA ALA A 35 -12.02 -2.62 -1.15
C ALA A 35 -11.63 -1.14 -1.36
N GLY A 36 -11.56 -0.73 -2.63
CA GLY A 36 -11.19 0.63 -3.02
C GLY A 36 -9.76 0.76 -3.52
N VAL A 37 -8.89 -0.23 -3.31
CA VAL A 37 -7.53 -0.22 -3.88
C VAL A 37 -7.57 -0.62 -5.35
N THR A 38 -6.97 0.21 -6.20
CA THR A 38 -6.84 0.00 -7.65
C THR A 38 -5.41 -0.32 -8.07
N GLY A 39 -4.43 -0.02 -7.23
CA GLY A 39 -3.03 -0.33 -7.49
C GLY A 39 -2.20 -0.29 -6.21
N VAL A 40 -1.17 -1.12 -6.16
CA VAL A 40 -0.19 -1.12 -5.07
C VAL A 40 1.19 -1.24 -5.70
N ASP A 41 2.08 -0.36 -5.28
CA ASP A 41 3.47 -0.31 -5.71
C ASP A 41 4.37 -0.39 -4.47
N VAL A 42 5.33 -1.31 -4.47
CA VAL A 42 6.20 -1.57 -3.32
C VAL A 42 7.65 -1.39 -3.77
N GLU A 43 8.29 -0.33 -3.28
CA GLU A 43 9.71 -0.04 -3.47
C GLU A 43 10.54 -0.57 -2.29
N LEU A 44 11.08 -1.77 -2.48
CA LEU A 44 12.01 -2.40 -1.53
C LEU A 44 13.29 -1.58 -1.32
N ASP A 45 13.80 -0.91 -2.37
CA ASP A 45 15.03 -0.10 -2.32
C ASP A 45 14.92 1.10 -1.39
N THR A 46 13.76 1.76 -1.35
CA THR A 46 13.56 3.02 -0.62
C THR A 46 12.80 2.84 0.69
N GLY A 47 12.18 1.69 0.92
CA GLY A 47 11.31 1.54 2.08
C GLY A 47 9.86 1.96 1.80
N ARG A 48 9.46 2.22 0.56
CA ARG A 48 8.20 2.94 0.25
C ARG A 48 7.13 2.02 -0.32
N VAL A 49 5.90 2.18 0.15
CA VAL A 49 4.71 1.48 -0.36
C VAL A 49 3.70 2.52 -0.82
N THR A 50 3.39 2.55 -2.11
CA THR A 50 2.43 3.47 -2.69
C THR A 50 1.14 2.73 -3.00
N VAL A 51 0.05 3.11 -2.34
CA VAL A 51 -1.28 2.54 -2.55
C VAL A 51 -2.12 3.53 -3.34
N THR A 52 -2.62 3.08 -4.48
CA THR A 52 -3.53 3.83 -5.35
C THR A 52 -4.92 3.26 -5.15
N ALA A 53 -5.89 4.11 -4.85
CA ALA A 53 -7.25 3.70 -4.51
C ALA A 53 -8.28 4.71 -5.04
N ASP A 54 -9.49 4.27 -5.38
CA ASP A 54 -10.62 5.15 -5.71
C ASP A 54 -11.20 5.83 -4.46
N ALA A 55 -10.95 5.26 -3.27
CA ALA A 55 -11.40 5.75 -1.97
C ALA A 55 -10.26 5.76 -0.95
N GLU A 56 -10.46 6.40 0.19
CA GLU A 56 -9.47 6.44 1.27
C GLU A 56 -9.14 5.01 1.73
N PRO A 57 -7.90 4.52 1.53
CA PRO A 57 -7.53 3.17 1.91
C PRO A 57 -7.46 3.04 3.43
N ASP A 58 -7.86 1.88 3.97
CA ASP A 58 -7.79 1.60 5.40
C ASP A 58 -6.33 1.44 5.86
N ASP A 59 -5.75 2.50 6.40
CA ASP A 59 -4.37 2.51 6.91
C ASP A 59 -4.15 1.43 7.98
N ALA A 60 -5.17 1.17 8.80
CA ALA A 60 -5.13 0.15 9.86
C ALA A 60 -5.05 -1.27 9.28
N ALA A 61 -5.79 -1.57 8.21
CA ALA A 61 -5.71 -2.85 7.54
C ALA A 61 -4.36 -3.03 6.83
N ILE A 62 -3.85 -1.96 6.20
CA ILE A 62 -2.51 -1.98 5.59
C ILE A 62 -1.45 -2.21 6.66
N ALA A 63 -1.50 -1.49 7.77
CA ALA A 63 -0.58 -1.65 8.88
C ALA A 63 -0.60 -3.08 9.43
N GLU A 64 -1.79 -3.64 9.70
CA GLU A 64 -1.93 -5.01 10.22
C GLU A 64 -1.30 -6.05 9.28
N VAL A 65 -1.56 -5.97 7.97
CA VAL A 65 -0.96 -6.90 6.99
C VAL A 65 0.56 -6.70 6.88
N VAL A 66 1.03 -5.46 6.96
CA VAL A 66 2.47 -5.12 6.96
C VAL A 66 3.16 -5.68 8.21
N GLU A 67 2.52 -5.55 9.39
CA GLU A 67 2.97 -6.10 10.67
C GLU A 67 2.95 -7.63 10.68
N GLU A 68 1.89 -8.28 10.17
CA GLU A 68 1.81 -9.72 10.01
C GLU A 68 2.87 -10.28 9.05
N ALA A 69 3.24 -9.49 8.04
CA ALA A 69 4.33 -9.82 7.13
C ALA A 69 5.73 -9.62 7.75
N GLY A 70 5.81 -9.08 8.98
CA GLY A 70 7.06 -8.85 9.71
C GLY A 70 7.73 -7.51 9.40
N TYR A 71 6.96 -6.52 8.95
CA TYR A 71 7.43 -5.16 8.69
C TYR A 71 6.68 -4.14 9.53
N GLU A 72 7.26 -2.97 9.73
CA GLU A 72 6.62 -1.91 10.51
C GLU A 72 6.22 -0.76 9.59
N LEU A 73 4.93 -0.46 9.50
CA LEU A 73 4.45 0.72 8.80
C LEU A 73 4.74 1.97 9.65
N THR A 74 5.78 2.71 9.28
CA THR A 74 6.25 3.91 10.02
C THR A 74 5.38 5.15 9.80
N GLY A 75 4.46 5.12 8.83
CA GLY A 75 3.47 6.17 8.60
C GLY A 75 3.33 6.58 7.13
N ARG A 76 2.39 7.50 6.87
CA ARG A 76 2.16 8.08 5.54
C ARG A 76 3.21 9.14 5.19
N VAL A 77 3.67 9.16 3.93
CA VAL A 77 4.74 10.05 3.42
C VAL A 77 4.38 10.78 2.14
#